data_AF-A0A3M1I0X4-F1
#
_entry.id   AF-A0A3M1I0X4-F1
#
_cell.length_a   1.000
_cell.length_b   1.000
_cell.length_c   1.000
_cell.angle_alpha   90.00
_cell.angle_beta   90.00
_cell.angle_gamma   90.00
#
_symmetry.space_group_name_H-M   'P 1'
#
loop_
_entity.id
_entity.type
_entity.pdbx_description
1 polymer ?
#
loop_
_entity_poly.entity_id
_entity_poly.type
_entity_poly.pdbx_seq_one_letter_code
_entity_poly.pdbx_strand_id
1 'polypeptide(L)'
;MNLLLEFARKPMVRLILVGVVGFALGLFVGWVVWPVEWTDATPAYLRPELQADYVQMAADSFMLHSDPNRALQRWAALGAAGPDAYQSAQASASPQERQALNRYGQFIESVGGFEGGAGGSQQPPPSSAPWLRYLIIGGGIIAVLVIVAAAVYLLRPRRRGAPESPAMRAQSLSRETEKTDFSQLGLAAPLTQSITTYVLGDDLYDESFSIDSPSGEFLGEYGVGISETIGVGEPKKVSALEVWLFDKNDIKTATKVLLSEHAYNDMGIRQRLEAKGDLVLIAPQQKILLETATLQLMATVVEMEYGGGPLPENSYFERVTLELAVWQKEQGQGQA
;
A
#
# COMPACT_ATOMS: atom_id res chain seq x y z
N MET A 1 -0.86 -1.79 -27.59
CA MET A 1 -2.06 -2.63 -27.37
C MET A 1 -1.85 -3.71 -26.29
N ASN A 2 -0.65 -4.24 -26.09
CA ASN A 2 -0.40 -5.33 -25.11
C ASN A 2 -0.35 -4.89 -23.62
N LEU A 3 0.01 -3.64 -23.31
CA LEU A 3 0.06 -3.13 -21.93
C LEU A 3 -1.31 -3.03 -21.24
N LEU A 4 -2.38 -2.72 -22.00
CA LEU A 4 -3.74 -2.63 -21.47
C LEU A 4 -4.32 -4.01 -21.12
N LEU A 5 -3.95 -5.04 -21.89
CA LEU A 5 -4.39 -6.42 -21.67
C LEU A 5 -3.68 -7.07 -20.47
N GLU A 6 -2.43 -6.70 -20.21
CA GLU A 6 -1.66 -7.21 -19.07
C GLU A 6 -2.15 -6.60 -17.74
N PHE A 7 -2.55 -5.32 -17.76
CA PHE A 7 -3.14 -4.66 -16.60
C PHE A 7 -4.53 -5.22 -16.27
N ALA A 8 -5.34 -5.58 -17.28
CA ALA A 8 -6.67 -6.15 -17.13
C ALA A 8 -6.68 -7.60 -16.58
N ARG A 9 -5.54 -8.31 -16.53
CA ARG A 9 -5.48 -9.67 -15.96
C ARG A 9 -5.49 -9.67 -14.43
N LYS A 10 -5.11 -8.57 -13.77
CA LYS A 10 -5.17 -8.48 -12.30
C LYS A 10 -6.63 -8.49 -11.83
N PRO A 11 -7.03 -9.38 -10.90
CA PRO A 11 -8.43 -9.53 -10.49
C PRO A 11 -9.00 -8.22 -9.92
N MET A 12 -8.15 -7.40 -9.29
CA MET A 12 -8.53 -6.11 -8.73
C MET A 12 -8.86 -5.05 -9.80
N VAL A 13 -8.16 -5.08 -10.95
CA VAL A 13 -8.39 -4.15 -12.07
C VAL A 13 -9.72 -4.46 -12.77
N ARG A 14 -10.08 -5.74 -12.88
CA ARG A 14 -11.38 -6.17 -13.42
C ARG A 14 -12.54 -5.67 -12.57
N LEU A 15 -12.41 -5.74 -11.24
CA LEU A 15 -13.48 -5.30 -10.34
C LEU A 15 -13.71 -3.78 -10.45
N ILE A 16 -12.64 -2.99 -10.51
CA ILE A 16 -12.73 -1.54 -10.71
C ILE A 16 -13.34 -1.23 -12.08
N LEU A 17 -12.91 -1.92 -13.14
CA LEU A 17 -13.39 -1.68 -14.49
C LEU A 17 -14.89 -2.01 -14.63
N VAL A 18 -15.36 -3.09 -14.01
CA VAL A 18 -16.80 -3.44 -13.96
C VAL A 18 -17.60 -2.39 -13.18
N GLY A 19 -17.08 -1.90 -12.06
CA GLY A 19 -17.75 -0.85 -11.27
C GLY A 19 -17.91 0.46 -12.05
N VAL A 20 -16.86 0.91 -12.74
CA VAL A 20 -16.87 2.12 -13.57
C VAL A 20 -17.86 1.99 -14.72
N VAL A 21 -17.87 0.84 -15.41
CA VAL A 21 -18.80 0.57 -16.51
C VAL A 21 -20.24 0.53 -16.01
N GLY A 22 -20.50 -0.12 -14.88
CA GLY A 22 -21.84 -0.17 -14.27
C GLY A 22 -22.37 1.21 -13.89
N PHE A 23 -21.52 2.06 -13.32
CA PHE A 23 -21.89 3.43 -12.97
C PHE A 23 -22.21 4.28 -14.20
N ALA A 24 -21.38 4.19 -15.24
CA ALA A 24 -21.61 4.91 -16.50
C ALA A 24 -22.94 4.48 -17.17
N LEU A 25 -23.24 3.19 -17.15
CA LEU A 25 -24.51 2.66 -17.67
C LEU A 25 -25.72 3.14 -16.86
N GLY A 26 -25.62 3.17 -15.52
CA GLY A 26 -26.68 3.69 -14.66
C GLY A 26 -27.01 5.15 -14.95
N LEU A 27 -26.00 5.99 -15.14
CA LEU A 27 -26.17 7.40 -15.52
C LEU A 27 -26.81 7.55 -16.90
N PHE A 28 -26.38 6.75 -17.87
CA PHE A 28 -26.95 6.76 -19.22
C PHE A 28 -28.45 6.43 -19.19
N VAL A 29 -28.85 5.39 -18.47
CA VAL A 29 -30.26 5.01 -18.33
C VAL A 29 -31.07 6.11 -17.65
N GLY A 30 -30.57 6.65 -16.53
CA GLY A 30 -31.30 7.66 -15.74
C GLY A 30 -31.48 9.02 -16.42
N TRP A 31 -30.66 9.35 -17.43
CA TRP A 31 -30.75 10.65 -18.12
C TRP A 31 -31.23 10.57 -19.57
N VAL A 32 -30.93 9.47 -20.28
CA VAL A 32 -31.27 9.32 -21.71
C VAL A 32 -32.51 8.47 -21.91
N VAL A 33 -32.66 7.40 -21.12
CA VAL A 33 -33.77 6.45 -21.28
C VAL A 33 -35.00 6.91 -20.49
N TRP A 34 -34.81 7.50 -19.30
CA TRP A 34 -35.88 8.08 -18.49
C TRP A 34 -35.62 9.55 -18.14
N PRO A 35 -35.83 10.47 -19.09
CA PRO A 35 -35.75 11.89 -18.79
C PRO A 35 -36.83 12.28 -17.76
N VAL A 36 -36.49 13.22 -16.88
CA VAL A 36 -37.44 13.75 -15.90
C VAL A 36 -38.44 14.66 -16.61
N GLU A 37 -39.69 14.27 -16.61
CA GLU A 37 -40.81 15.09 -17.11
C GLU A 37 -41.44 15.86 -15.96
N TRP A 38 -41.67 17.16 -16.17
CA TRP A 38 -42.39 18.03 -15.22
C TRP A 38 -43.85 18.14 -15.66
N THR A 39 -44.77 17.63 -14.86
CA THR A 39 -46.21 17.77 -15.07
C THR A 39 -46.78 18.88 -14.16
N ASP A 40 -47.86 19.56 -14.61
CA ASP A 40 -48.61 20.56 -13.83
C ASP A 40 -47.89 21.88 -13.51
N ALA A 41 -47.10 22.41 -14.46
CA ALA A 41 -46.48 23.73 -14.32
C ALA A 41 -47.52 24.87 -14.35
N THR A 42 -47.28 25.91 -13.55
CA THR A 42 -48.14 27.10 -13.51
C THR A 42 -48.03 27.95 -14.80
N PRO A 43 -49.04 28.79 -15.10
CA PRO A 43 -49.02 29.71 -16.25
C PRO A 43 -47.79 30.61 -16.32
N ALA A 44 -47.11 30.86 -15.20
CA ALA A 44 -45.85 31.61 -15.13
C ALA A 44 -44.72 31.02 -16.03
N TYR A 45 -44.75 29.72 -16.33
CA TYR A 45 -43.75 29.05 -17.16
C TYR A 45 -44.15 28.94 -18.65
N LEU A 46 -45.34 29.44 -19.01
CA LEU A 46 -45.76 29.48 -20.40
C LEU A 46 -44.88 30.44 -21.23
N ARG A 47 -44.86 30.24 -22.54
CA ARG A 47 -44.22 31.20 -23.47
C ARG A 47 -44.93 32.56 -23.36
N PRO A 48 -44.24 33.69 -23.60
CA PRO A 48 -44.83 35.03 -23.42
C PRO A 48 -46.14 35.25 -24.17
N GLU A 49 -46.27 34.70 -25.38
CA GLU A 49 -47.51 34.76 -26.18
C GLU A 49 -48.67 34.03 -25.49
N LEU A 50 -48.43 32.83 -24.97
CA LEU A 50 -49.42 32.03 -24.26
C LEU A 50 -49.78 32.61 -22.88
N GLN A 51 -48.86 33.35 -22.25
CA GLN A 51 -49.16 34.11 -21.05
C GLN A 51 -50.16 35.23 -21.35
N ALA A 52 -50.02 35.91 -22.49
CA ALA A 52 -50.96 36.94 -22.95
C ALA A 52 -52.35 36.34 -23.22
N ASP A 53 -52.41 35.21 -23.94
CA ASP A 53 -53.66 34.49 -24.20
C ASP A 53 -54.34 34.03 -22.90
N TYR A 54 -53.54 33.58 -21.92
CA TYR A 54 -54.05 33.20 -20.61
C TYR A 54 -54.66 34.38 -19.85
N VAL A 55 -54.05 35.57 -19.94
CA VAL A 55 -54.59 36.80 -19.34
C VAL A 55 -55.91 37.20 -20.02
N GLN A 56 -56.01 37.09 -21.34
CA GLN A 56 -57.26 37.33 -22.07
C GLN A 56 -58.37 36.38 -21.62
N MET A 57 -58.10 35.08 -21.56
CA MET A 57 -59.05 34.08 -21.06
C MET A 57 -59.45 34.33 -19.59
N ALA A 58 -58.52 34.81 -18.76
CA ALA A 58 -58.81 35.18 -17.39
C ALA A 58 -59.76 36.39 -17.32
N ALA A 59 -59.53 37.42 -18.15
CA ALA A 59 -60.36 38.60 -18.24
C ALA A 59 -61.77 38.27 -18.78
N ASP A 60 -61.88 37.45 -19.81
CA ASP A 60 -63.17 37.02 -20.38
C ASP A 60 -63.99 36.22 -19.37
N SER A 61 -63.34 35.29 -18.67
CA SER A 61 -63.98 34.53 -17.62
C SER A 61 -64.46 35.39 -16.46
N PHE A 62 -63.70 36.44 -16.10
CA PHE A 62 -64.10 37.42 -15.09
C PHE A 62 -65.33 38.21 -15.54
N MET A 63 -65.36 38.63 -16.80
CA MET A 63 -66.52 39.33 -17.38
C MET A 63 -67.77 38.47 -17.43
N LEU A 64 -67.63 37.18 -17.73
CA LEU A 64 -68.76 36.26 -17.88
C LEU A 64 -69.30 35.77 -16.53
N HIS A 65 -68.44 35.49 -15.56
CA HIS A 65 -68.83 34.85 -14.30
C HIS A 65 -68.83 35.79 -13.09
N SER A 66 -68.22 36.98 -13.21
CA SER A 66 -68.08 37.98 -12.15
C SER A 66 -67.53 37.39 -10.82
N ASP A 67 -66.65 36.39 -10.90
CA ASP A 67 -66.05 35.72 -9.74
C ASP A 67 -64.69 36.38 -9.40
N PRO A 68 -64.62 37.26 -8.39
CA PRO A 68 -63.40 37.97 -8.03
C PRO A 68 -62.31 37.05 -7.47
N ASN A 69 -62.68 35.96 -6.79
CA ASN A 69 -61.72 35.05 -6.18
C ASN A 69 -60.98 34.25 -7.25
N ARG A 70 -61.71 33.75 -8.26
CA ARG A 70 -61.11 33.04 -9.38
C ARG A 70 -60.24 33.95 -10.25
N ALA A 71 -60.65 35.20 -10.45
CA ALA A 71 -59.84 36.21 -11.13
C ALA A 71 -58.49 36.43 -10.41
N LEU A 72 -58.52 36.63 -9.09
CA LEU A 72 -57.31 36.80 -8.29
C LEU A 72 -56.41 35.56 -8.29
N GLN A 73 -56.98 34.37 -8.20
CA GLN A 73 -56.22 33.10 -8.27
C GLN A 73 -55.49 32.95 -9.62
N ARG A 74 -56.16 33.30 -10.72
CA ARG A 74 -55.56 33.22 -12.07
C ARG A 74 -54.46 34.26 -12.25
N TRP A 75 -54.66 35.47 -11.74
CA TRP A 75 -53.63 36.50 -11.68
C TRP A 75 -52.41 36.02 -10.88
N ALA A 76 -52.63 35.48 -9.67
CA ALA A 76 -51.57 34.96 -8.82
C ALA A 76 -50.78 33.82 -9.47
N ALA A 77 -51.45 32.97 -10.27
CA ALA A 77 -50.81 31.84 -10.97
C ALA A 77 -49.83 32.27 -12.09
N LEU A 78 -49.93 33.51 -12.60
CA LEU A 78 -48.95 34.10 -13.51
C LEU A 78 -47.69 34.61 -12.78
N GLY A 79 -47.79 34.87 -11.47
CA GLY A 79 -46.69 35.38 -10.67
C GLY A 79 -46.08 36.66 -11.24
N ALA A 80 -44.75 36.73 -11.29
CA ALA A 80 -44.01 37.91 -11.74
C ALA A 80 -44.24 38.25 -13.23
N ALA A 81 -44.71 37.31 -14.05
CA ALA A 81 -44.99 37.56 -15.46
C ALA A 81 -46.33 38.27 -15.70
N GLY A 82 -47.18 38.40 -14.68
CA GLY A 82 -48.53 38.97 -14.79
C GLY A 82 -48.58 40.37 -15.44
N PRO A 83 -47.79 41.35 -14.98
CA PRO A 83 -47.80 42.71 -15.56
C PRO A 83 -47.40 42.74 -17.03
N ASP A 84 -46.31 42.05 -17.40
CA ASP A 84 -45.83 42.00 -18.77
C ASP A 84 -46.81 41.26 -19.70
N ALA A 85 -47.40 40.17 -19.22
CA ALA A 85 -48.44 39.42 -19.93
C ALA A 85 -49.72 40.25 -20.12
N TYR A 86 -50.08 41.10 -19.16
CA TYR A 86 -51.22 42.01 -19.28
C TYR A 86 -50.97 43.14 -20.28
N GLN A 87 -49.75 43.66 -20.34
CA GLN A 87 -49.36 44.66 -21.35
C GLN A 87 -49.37 44.06 -22.76
N SER A 88 -48.83 42.86 -22.94
CA SER A 88 -48.83 42.17 -24.24
C SER A 88 -50.25 41.76 -24.68
N ALA A 89 -51.10 41.35 -23.73
CA ALA A 89 -52.52 41.09 -23.99
C ALA A 89 -53.26 42.36 -24.46
N GLN A 90 -52.98 43.51 -23.85
CA GLN A 90 -53.58 44.79 -24.27
C GLN A 90 -53.12 45.23 -25.67
N ALA A 91 -51.84 45.01 -26.00
CA ALA A 91 -51.27 45.37 -27.29
C ALA A 91 -51.85 44.53 -28.45
N SER A 92 -52.19 43.28 -28.19
CA SER A 92 -52.74 42.33 -29.18
C SER A 92 -54.26 42.30 -29.25
N ALA A 93 -54.97 42.92 -28.30
CA ALA A 93 -56.42 42.82 -28.16
C ALA A 93 -57.25 43.64 -29.19
N SER A 94 -58.32 43.02 -29.66
CA SER A 94 -59.40 43.68 -30.40
C SER A 94 -60.15 44.70 -29.52
N PRO A 95 -60.94 45.62 -30.11
CA PRO A 95 -61.68 46.62 -29.34
C PRO A 95 -62.61 46.04 -28.26
N GLN A 96 -63.18 44.84 -28.49
CA GLN A 96 -64.06 44.16 -27.55
C GLN A 96 -63.28 43.53 -26.39
N GLU A 97 -62.16 42.86 -26.67
CA GLU A 97 -61.28 42.25 -25.67
C GLU A 97 -60.62 43.32 -24.78
N ARG A 98 -60.29 44.48 -25.34
CA ARG A 98 -59.74 45.62 -24.56
C ARG A 98 -60.68 46.07 -23.46
N GLN A 99 -62.00 46.01 -23.66
CA GLN A 99 -62.96 46.36 -22.61
C GLN A 99 -62.93 45.35 -21.45
N ALA A 100 -62.83 44.06 -21.76
CA ALA A 100 -62.72 43.00 -20.77
C ALA A 100 -61.39 43.12 -19.98
N LEU A 101 -60.28 43.31 -20.69
CA LEU A 101 -58.95 43.52 -20.11
C LEU A 101 -58.91 44.75 -19.20
N ASN A 102 -59.44 45.90 -19.64
CA ASN A 102 -59.44 47.12 -18.82
C ASN A 102 -60.24 46.94 -17.51
N ARG A 103 -61.38 46.25 -17.55
CA ARG A 103 -62.17 45.98 -16.34
C ARG A 103 -61.47 44.99 -15.42
N TYR A 104 -60.86 43.95 -15.98
CA TYR A 104 -60.06 43.00 -15.23
C TYR A 104 -58.84 43.69 -14.59
N GLY A 105 -58.12 44.52 -15.33
CA GLY A 105 -57.01 45.33 -14.84
C GLY A 105 -57.44 46.26 -13.70
N GLN A 106 -58.51 47.04 -13.87
CA GLN A 106 -59.02 47.90 -12.79
C GLN A 106 -59.37 47.10 -11.52
N PHE A 107 -59.95 45.91 -11.67
CA PHE A 107 -60.22 45.03 -10.53
C PHE A 107 -58.92 44.58 -9.85
N ILE A 108 -57.95 44.08 -10.62
CA ILE A 108 -56.65 43.65 -10.10
C ILE A 108 -55.91 44.83 -9.43
N GLU A 109 -55.96 46.03 -10.00
CA GLU A 109 -55.38 47.25 -9.42
C GLU A 109 -56.08 47.65 -8.12
N SER A 110 -57.41 47.54 -8.06
CA SER A 110 -58.20 47.87 -6.86
C SER A 110 -57.87 46.98 -5.66
N VAL A 111 -57.44 45.74 -5.91
CA VAL A 111 -57.01 44.79 -4.87
C VAL A 111 -55.50 44.82 -4.65
N GLY A 112 -54.79 45.81 -5.20
CA GLY A 112 -53.35 45.97 -5.07
C GLY A 112 -52.53 44.96 -5.89
N GLY A 113 -53.13 44.26 -6.86
CA GLY A 113 -52.51 43.17 -7.61
C GLY A 113 -51.40 43.59 -8.61
N PHE A 114 -51.27 44.89 -8.91
CA PHE A 114 -50.13 45.44 -9.68
C PHE A 114 -49.01 45.99 -8.78
N GLU A 115 -49.32 46.41 -7.55
CA GLU A 115 -48.33 46.91 -6.58
C GLU A 115 -47.92 45.83 -5.54
N GLY A 116 -48.62 44.70 -5.52
CA GLY A 116 -48.47 43.59 -4.60
C GLY A 116 -47.97 42.33 -5.31
N GLY A 117 -46.77 42.38 -5.88
CA GLY A 117 -46.02 41.20 -6.32
C GLY A 117 -45.51 40.38 -5.13
N ALA A 118 -46.42 39.92 -4.25
CA ALA A 118 -46.11 39.02 -3.15
C ALA A 118 -47.33 38.16 -2.84
N GLY A 119 -47.49 37.05 -3.55
CA GLY A 119 -48.48 36.04 -3.20
C GLY A 119 -48.78 35.06 -4.32
N GLY A 120 -48.00 33.99 -4.43
CA GLY A 120 -48.32 32.89 -5.34
C GLY A 120 -47.17 32.29 -6.12
N SER A 121 -45.91 32.45 -5.70
CA SER A 121 -44.95 31.40 -6.00
C SER A 121 -45.47 30.14 -5.30
N GLN A 122 -46.04 29.20 -6.07
CA GLN A 122 -45.59 27.84 -5.90
C GLN A 122 -44.09 27.91 -6.11
N GLN A 123 -43.40 28.13 -4.99
CA GLN A 123 -42.02 27.79 -4.85
C GLN A 123 -41.96 26.36 -5.41
N PRO A 124 -41.21 26.04 -6.48
CA PRO A 124 -40.70 24.68 -6.58
C PRO A 124 -40.13 24.39 -5.18
N PRO A 125 -40.52 23.27 -4.52
CA PRO A 125 -40.25 23.04 -3.09
C PRO A 125 -38.86 23.57 -2.81
N PRO A 126 -38.71 24.49 -1.84
CA PRO A 126 -37.61 25.45 -1.77
C PRO A 126 -36.39 24.73 -2.30
N SER A 127 -35.86 25.16 -3.46
CA SER A 127 -34.66 24.55 -4.01
C SER A 127 -33.67 24.59 -2.87
N SER A 128 -33.57 23.47 -2.17
CA SER A 128 -33.13 23.44 -0.79
C SER A 128 -31.65 23.46 -0.93
N ALA A 129 -31.14 24.68 -1.08
CA ALA A 129 -29.79 25.02 -1.44
C ALA A 129 -29.26 24.20 -2.64
N PRO A 130 -29.20 24.77 -3.86
CA PRO A 130 -28.45 24.16 -4.97
C PRO A 130 -27.06 23.72 -4.52
N TRP A 131 -26.41 24.54 -3.67
CA TRP A 131 -25.15 24.22 -3.02
C TRP A 131 -25.23 23.01 -2.07
N LEU A 132 -26.34 22.79 -1.35
CA LEU A 132 -26.52 21.61 -0.49
C LEU A 132 -26.73 20.35 -1.33
N ARG A 133 -27.39 20.43 -2.49
CA ARG A 133 -27.40 19.32 -3.47
C ARG A 133 -26.00 19.04 -4.01
N TYR A 134 -25.21 20.06 -4.36
CA TYR A 134 -23.82 19.90 -4.77
C TYR A 134 -22.88 19.47 -3.63
N LEU A 135 -23.19 19.79 -2.37
CA LEU A 135 -22.46 19.32 -1.19
C LEU A 135 -22.88 17.91 -0.76
N ILE A 136 -24.12 17.50 -1.01
CA ILE A 136 -24.56 16.12 -0.77
C ILE A 136 -24.01 15.22 -1.87
N ILE A 137 -24.02 15.66 -3.14
CA ILE A 137 -23.41 14.93 -4.26
C ILE A 137 -21.89 14.94 -4.12
N GLY A 138 -21.28 16.11 -3.91
CA GLY A 138 -19.84 16.27 -3.72
C GLY A 138 -19.34 15.60 -2.44
N GLY A 139 -20.07 15.76 -1.33
CA GLY A 139 -19.80 15.08 -0.06
C GLY A 139 -20.04 13.58 -0.14
N GLY A 140 -21.02 13.11 -0.91
CA GLY A 140 -21.24 11.70 -1.20
C GLY A 140 -20.10 11.10 -2.01
N ILE A 141 -19.61 11.80 -3.03
CA ILE A 141 -18.43 11.39 -3.81
C ILE A 141 -17.19 11.37 -2.92
N ILE A 142 -16.98 12.40 -2.09
CA ILE A 142 -15.86 12.44 -1.13
C ILE A 142 -15.99 11.32 -0.10
N ALA A 143 -17.18 11.04 0.42
CA ALA A 143 -17.40 9.96 1.37
C ALA A 143 -17.12 8.60 0.73
N VAL A 144 -17.55 8.37 -0.52
CA VAL A 144 -17.21 7.15 -1.27
C VAL A 144 -15.71 7.08 -1.52
N LEU A 145 -15.05 8.17 -1.90
CA LEU A 145 -13.60 8.20 -2.08
C LEU A 145 -12.84 7.94 -0.77
N VAL A 146 -13.32 8.46 0.36
CA VAL A 146 -12.73 8.23 1.69
C VAL A 146 -12.98 6.80 2.15
N ILE A 147 -14.16 6.23 1.92
CA ILE A 147 -14.46 4.83 2.23
C ILE A 147 -13.62 3.90 1.35
N VAL A 148 -13.47 4.21 0.06
CA VAL A 148 -12.61 3.47 -0.87
C VAL A 148 -11.15 3.62 -0.45
N ALA A 149 -10.68 4.81 -0.06
CA ALA A 149 -9.33 5.03 0.42
C ALA A 149 -9.07 4.30 1.75
N ALA A 150 -10.02 4.33 2.68
CA ALA A 150 -9.95 3.63 3.97
C ALA A 150 -10.01 2.11 3.78
N ALA A 151 -10.86 1.61 2.87
CA ALA A 151 -10.89 0.20 2.50
C ALA A 151 -9.57 -0.21 1.82
N VAL A 152 -9.02 0.61 0.92
CA VAL A 152 -7.71 0.36 0.29
C VAL A 152 -6.57 0.43 1.31
N TYR A 153 -6.67 1.27 2.34
CA TYR A 153 -5.66 1.40 3.39
C TYR A 153 -5.72 0.25 4.39
N LEU A 154 -6.91 -0.12 4.85
CA LEU A 154 -7.16 -1.20 5.82
C LEU A 154 -7.03 -2.59 5.19
N LEU A 155 -7.43 -2.74 3.92
CA LEU A 155 -7.30 -3.97 3.14
C LEU A 155 -6.05 -3.96 2.26
N ARG A 156 -5.21 -2.92 2.35
CA ARG A 156 -3.84 -3.04 1.86
C ARG A 156 -3.27 -4.23 2.63
N PRO A 157 -2.84 -5.31 1.94
CA PRO A 157 -2.16 -6.37 2.66
C PRO A 157 -1.04 -5.69 3.40
N ARG A 158 -1.11 -5.69 4.74
CA ARG A 158 0.02 -5.38 5.61
C ARG A 158 1.14 -6.15 4.95
N ARG A 159 2.08 -5.44 4.32
CA ARG A 159 3.09 -6.06 3.45
C ARG A 159 3.60 -7.23 4.27
N ARG A 160 3.20 -8.46 3.90
CA ARG A 160 3.83 -9.66 4.42
C ARG A 160 5.29 -9.33 4.18
N GLY A 161 6.09 -9.34 5.26
CA GLY A 161 7.47 -8.90 5.23
C GLY A 161 8.10 -9.37 3.94
N ALA A 162 8.88 -8.50 3.29
CA ALA A 162 9.67 -8.93 2.14
C ALA A 162 10.22 -10.32 2.48
N PRO A 163 10.08 -11.32 1.58
CA PRO A 163 10.49 -12.68 1.88
C PRO A 163 11.87 -12.61 2.54
N GLU A 164 12.00 -13.16 3.74
CA GLU A 164 13.20 -12.99 4.55
C GLU A 164 14.41 -13.36 3.69
N SER A 165 15.31 -12.40 3.49
CA SER A 165 16.53 -12.66 2.75
C SER A 165 17.31 -13.77 3.46
N PRO A 166 18.10 -14.57 2.72
CA PRO A 166 18.95 -15.59 3.32
C PRO A 166 19.79 -15.06 4.50
N ALA A 167 20.39 -13.87 4.35
CA ALA A 167 21.13 -13.19 5.42
C ALA A 167 20.28 -12.84 6.65
N MET A 168 19.02 -12.40 6.49
CA MET A 168 18.13 -12.16 7.63
C MET A 168 17.77 -13.46 8.36
N ARG A 169 17.58 -14.56 7.61
CA ARG A 169 17.33 -15.89 8.17
C ARG A 169 18.57 -16.44 8.91
N ALA A 170 19.76 -16.25 8.35
CA ALA A 170 21.02 -16.57 9.01
C ALA A 170 21.16 -15.84 10.35
N GLN A 171 20.82 -14.54 10.37
CA GLN A 171 20.87 -13.75 11.59
C GLN A 171 19.82 -14.17 12.64
N SER A 172 18.60 -14.54 12.24
CA SER A 172 17.60 -15.04 13.19
C SER A 172 18.01 -16.38 13.79
N LEU A 173 18.47 -17.32 12.98
CA LEU A 173 18.99 -18.62 13.43
C LEU A 173 20.14 -18.46 14.43
N SER A 174 21.08 -17.55 14.14
CA SER A 174 22.22 -17.28 15.03
C SER A 174 21.78 -16.73 16.39
N ARG A 175 20.68 -15.97 16.45
CA ARG A 175 20.13 -15.42 17.71
C ARG A 175 19.31 -16.42 18.50
N GLU A 176 18.63 -17.35 17.81
CA GLU A 176 17.81 -18.40 18.43
C GLU A 176 18.65 -19.57 18.96
N THR A 177 19.87 -19.75 18.45
CA THR A 177 20.78 -20.81 18.90
C THR A 177 21.31 -20.50 20.31
N GLU A 178 21.20 -21.48 21.21
CA GLU A 178 21.68 -21.37 22.58
C GLU A 178 23.21 -21.43 22.65
N LYS A 179 23.82 -20.49 23.38
CA LYS A 179 25.27 -20.44 23.61
C LYS A 179 25.67 -21.49 24.64
N THR A 180 26.75 -22.21 24.38
CA THR A 180 27.33 -23.15 25.33
C THR A 180 27.84 -22.42 26.57
N ASP A 181 27.41 -22.84 27.75
CA ASP A 181 27.98 -22.34 29.00
C ASP A 181 29.31 -23.05 29.32
N PHE A 182 30.41 -22.44 28.88
CA PHE A 182 31.76 -22.97 29.11
C PHE A 182 32.15 -22.99 30.60
N SER A 183 31.54 -22.15 31.45
CA SER A 183 31.83 -22.15 32.89
C SER A 183 31.32 -23.40 33.59
N GLN A 184 30.18 -23.93 33.14
CA GLN A 184 29.63 -25.20 33.64
C GLN A 184 30.45 -26.42 33.18
N LEU A 185 31.19 -26.28 32.08
CA LEU A 185 32.10 -27.31 31.57
C LEU A 185 33.49 -27.25 32.22
N GLY A 186 33.71 -26.39 33.22
CA GLY A 186 34.97 -26.25 33.93
C GLY A 186 36.05 -25.48 33.15
N LEU A 187 35.68 -24.80 32.06
CA LEU A 187 36.57 -23.92 31.31
C LEU A 187 36.44 -22.47 31.83
N ALA A 188 37.49 -21.67 31.63
CA ALA A 188 37.40 -20.23 31.86
C ALA A 188 36.31 -19.59 30.98
N ALA A 189 35.74 -18.48 31.43
CA ALA A 189 34.84 -17.71 30.57
C ALA A 189 35.60 -17.18 29.35
N PRO A 190 35.08 -17.34 28.12
CA PRO A 190 35.73 -16.80 26.93
C PRO A 190 35.74 -15.27 26.97
N LEU A 191 36.76 -14.66 26.36
CA LEU A 191 36.82 -13.21 26.13
C LEU A 191 35.64 -12.75 25.27
N THR A 192 35.31 -13.56 24.27
CA THR A 192 34.22 -13.29 23.33
C THR A 192 33.65 -14.61 22.83
N GLN A 193 32.33 -14.62 22.64
CA GLN A 193 31.56 -15.79 22.24
C GLN A 193 30.45 -15.35 21.29
N SER A 194 30.54 -15.81 20.05
CA SER A 194 29.61 -15.43 18.97
C SER A 194 29.07 -16.68 18.29
N ILE A 195 27.81 -16.62 17.85
CA ILE A 195 27.22 -17.64 17.00
C ILE A 195 27.00 -16.99 15.64
N THR A 196 27.38 -17.70 14.59
CA THR A 196 27.16 -17.29 13.21
C THR A 196 26.62 -18.46 12.40
N THR A 197 25.73 -18.17 11.45
CA THR A 197 25.06 -19.18 10.63
C THR A 197 25.21 -18.82 9.17
N TYR A 198 25.74 -19.72 8.36
CA TYR A 198 25.61 -19.66 6.91
C TYR A 198 24.28 -20.30 6.50
N VAL A 199 23.57 -19.70 5.54
CA VAL A 199 22.38 -20.27 4.90
C VAL A 199 22.54 -20.14 3.38
N LEU A 200 22.12 -21.17 2.64
CA LEU A 200 22.13 -21.16 1.18
C LEU A 200 21.41 -19.91 0.63
N GLY A 201 22.11 -19.20 -0.26
CA GLY A 201 21.68 -17.92 -0.82
C GLY A 201 22.22 -16.70 -0.10
N ASP A 202 22.98 -16.87 0.98
CA ASP A 202 23.82 -15.81 1.52
C ASP A 202 25.18 -15.79 0.80
N ASP A 203 25.19 -15.33 -0.45
CA ASP A 203 26.36 -15.40 -1.35
C ASP A 203 27.50 -14.43 -0.96
N LEU A 204 27.25 -13.59 0.05
CA LEU A 204 28.18 -12.60 0.62
C LEU A 204 28.50 -12.90 2.09
N TYR A 205 28.22 -14.12 2.56
CA TYR A 205 28.51 -14.53 3.93
C TYR A 205 30.01 -14.39 4.26
N ASP A 206 30.30 -13.42 5.11
CA ASP A 206 31.63 -13.06 5.61
C ASP A 206 31.44 -12.28 6.92
N GLU A 207 31.52 -13.00 8.05
CA GLU A 207 31.25 -12.46 9.38
C GLU A 207 32.57 -12.30 10.15
N SER A 208 32.77 -11.14 10.77
CA SER A 208 33.95 -10.85 11.58
C SER A 208 33.59 -10.22 12.92
N PHE A 209 34.37 -10.55 13.94
CA PHE A 209 34.13 -10.18 15.33
C PHE A 209 35.44 -9.74 15.99
N SER A 210 35.42 -8.56 16.61
CA SER A 210 36.57 -8.05 17.35
C SER A 210 36.75 -8.77 18.69
N ILE A 211 38.01 -8.86 19.11
CA ILE A 211 38.43 -9.41 20.40
C ILE A 211 39.06 -8.24 21.18
N ASP A 212 38.33 -7.76 22.18
CA ASP A 212 38.81 -6.71 23.06
C ASP A 212 39.04 -7.28 24.47
N SER A 213 40.04 -6.75 25.17
CA SER A 213 40.27 -7.06 26.57
C SER A 213 39.15 -6.46 27.45
N PRO A 214 39.01 -6.91 28.72
CA PRO A 214 38.10 -6.26 29.67
C PRO A 214 38.37 -4.77 29.91
N SER A 215 39.57 -4.28 29.59
CA SER A 215 39.92 -2.86 29.65
C SER A 215 39.65 -2.10 28.34
N GLY A 216 39.10 -2.76 27.31
CA GLY A 216 38.81 -2.19 26.00
C GLY A 216 40.01 -2.08 25.06
N GLU A 217 41.10 -2.81 25.32
CA GLU A 217 42.22 -2.88 24.38
C GLU A 217 41.96 -3.93 23.31
N PHE A 218 42.15 -3.56 22.04
CA PHE A 218 42.09 -4.51 20.92
C PHE A 218 43.20 -5.55 20.99
N LEU A 219 42.80 -6.83 21.06
CA LEU A 219 43.68 -8.00 21.11
C LEU A 219 43.75 -8.74 19.77
N GLY A 220 42.70 -8.68 18.96
CA GLY A 220 42.63 -9.41 17.69
C GLY A 220 41.23 -9.41 17.09
N GLU A 221 41.05 -10.23 16.04
CA GLU A 221 39.78 -10.40 15.34
C GLU A 221 39.64 -11.85 14.90
N TYR A 222 38.41 -12.34 14.79
CA TYR A 222 38.14 -13.67 14.26
C TYR A 222 36.89 -13.63 13.40
N GLY A 223 36.75 -14.61 12.50
CA GLY A 223 35.63 -14.60 11.58
C GLY A 223 35.46 -15.89 10.81
N VAL A 224 34.41 -15.89 10.00
CA VAL A 224 34.03 -16.99 9.11
C VAL A 224 33.63 -16.43 7.77
N GLY A 225 34.19 -16.98 6.69
CA GLY A 225 33.89 -16.56 5.33
C GLY A 225 33.74 -17.73 4.36
N ILE A 226 33.18 -17.45 3.18
CA ILE A 226 33.11 -18.42 2.09
C ILE A 226 34.49 -18.62 1.47
N SER A 227 34.96 -19.86 1.42
CA SER A 227 36.28 -20.18 0.87
C SER A 227 36.23 -20.82 -0.52
N GLU A 228 35.25 -21.68 -0.79
CA GLU A 228 35.06 -22.36 -2.09
C GLU A 228 33.58 -22.57 -2.38
N THR A 229 33.23 -22.58 -3.67
CA THR A 229 31.89 -22.90 -4.16
C THR A 229 31.96 -23.97 -5.26
N ILE A 230 30.88 -24.73 -5.43
CA ILE A 230 30.77 -25.78 -6.44
C ILE A 230 29.64 -25.51 -7.44
N GLY A 231 29.88 -25.86 -8.70
CA GLY A 231 28.91 -25.73 -9.77
C GLY A 231 28.82 -24.31 -10.32
N VAL A 232 27.71 -24.03 -11.01
CA VAL A 232 27.43 -22.73 -11.63
C VAL A 232 26.00 -22.29 -11.32
N GLY A 233 25.77 -20.98 -11.32
CA GLY A 233 24.46 -20.37 -11.10
C GLY A 233 24.30 -19.76 -9.71
N GLU A 234 23.17 -19.07 -9.52
CA GLU A 234 22.76 -18.49 -8.26
C GLU A 234 21.62 -19.32 -7.62
N PRO A 235 21.57 -19.48 -6.30
CA PRO A 235 22.58 -19.01 -5.34
C PRO A 235 23.90 -19.81 -5.43
N LYS A 236 25.00 -19.20 -4.98
CA LYS A 236 26.30 -19.87 -4.89
C LYS A 236 26.20 -21.02 -3.90
N LYS A 237 26.64 -22.20 -4.34
CA LYS A 237 26.63 -23.41 -3.53
C LYS A 237 27.98 -23.55 -2.84
N VAL A 238 28.03 -23.17 -1.57
CA VAL A 238 29.27 -23.11 -0.79
C VAL A 238 29.70 -24.52 -0.39
N SER A 239 30.90 -24.92 -0.80
CA SER A 239 31.50 -26.23 -0.52
C SER A 239 32.60 -26.17 0.54
N ALA A 240 33.10 -24.98 0.87
CA ALA A 240 34.05 -24.77 1.95
C ALA A 240 33.87 -23.42 2.62
N LEU A 241 33.98 -23.40 3.95
CA LEU A 241 34.00 -22.20 4.78
C LEU A 241 35.39 -22.07 5.42
N GLU A 242 35.92 -20.87 5.53
CA GLU A 242 37.16 -20.61 6.28
C GLU A 242 36.84 -19.97 7.61
N VAL A 243 37.43 -20.50 8.68
CA VAL A 243 37.46 -19.89 10.01
C VAL A 243 38.86 -19.35 10.22
N TRP A 244 38.97 -18.09 10.64
CA TRP A 244 40.26 -17.44 10.83
C TRP A 244 40.33 -16.72 12.18
N LEU A 245 41.55 -16.61 12.70
CA LEU A 245 41.89 -15.92 13.94
C LEU A 245 43.13 -15.05 13.70
N PHE A 246 42.95 -13.74 13.83
CA PHE A 246 43.99 -12.74 13.84
C PHE A 246 44.30 -12.32 15.28
N ASP A 247 45.59 -12.23 15.60
CA ASP A 247 46.10 -11.81 16.89
C ASP A 247 47.05 -10.63 16.68
N LYS A 248 46.86 -9.55 17.43
CA LYS A 248 47.70 -8.35 17.36
C LYS A 248 49.18 -8.64 17.65
N ASN A 249 49.47 -9.68 18.42
CA ASN A 249 50.82 -10.10 18.80
C ASN A 249 51.37 -11.24 17.92
N ASP A 250 50.64 -11.65 16.88
CA ASP A 250 51.10 -12.66 15.92
C ASP A 250 51.15 -12.07 14.51
N ILE A 251 52.19 -12.41 13.76
CA ILE A 251 52.37 -11.95 12.38
C ILE A 251 51.50 -12.77 11.42
N LYS A 252 51.10 -13.98 11.84
CA LYS A 252 50.31 -14.90 11.02
C LYS A 252 48.89 -15.01 11.55
N THR A 253 47.94 -14.97 10.63
CA THR A 253 46.55 -15.35 10.89
C THR A 253 46.47 -16.87 10.90
N ALA A 254 45.92 -17.45 11.96
CA ALA A 254 45.60 -18.86 12.02
C ALA A 254 44.31 -19.08 11.22
N THR A 255 44.34 -19.92 10.18
CA THR A 255 43.19 -20.19 9.32
C THR A 255 42.97 -21.69 9.18
N LYS A 256 41.71 -22.12 9.31
CA LYS A 256 41.26 -23.48 9.02
C LYS A 256 40.12 -23.44 8.03
N VAL A 257 40.20 -24.29 7.00
CA VAL A 257 39.18 -24.39 5.96
C VAL A 257 38.34 -25.64 6.21
N LEU A 258 37.07 -25.41 6.54
CA LEU A 258 36.04 -26.40 6.81
C LEU A 258 35.42 -26.85 5.49
N LEU A 259 35.69 -28.10 5.11
CA LEU A 259 35.35 -28.67 3.81
C LEU A 259 34.09 -29.53 3.91
N SER A 260 33.24 -29.45 2.88
CA SER A 260 32.22 -30.47 2.64
C SER A 260 32.87 -31.84 2.37
N GLU A 261 32.12 -32.93 2.55
CA GLU A 261 32.65 -34.28 2.34
C GLU A 261 33.17 -34.46 0.91
N HIS A 262 32.45 -33.94 -0.08
CA HIS A 262 32.91 -33.95 -1.47
C HIS A 262 34.21 -33.15 -1.64
N ALA A 263 34.27 -31.93 -1.12
CA ALA A 263 35.43 -31.05 -1.22
C ALA A 263 36.67 -31.65 -0.54
N TYR A 264 36.49 -32.39 0.56
CA TYR A 264 37.55 -33.08 1.28
C TYR A 264 38.09 -34.31 0.54
N ASN A 265 37.28 -34.93 -0.33
CA ASN A 265 37.67 -36.11 -1.11
C ASN A 265 38.18 -35.76 -2.52
N ASP A 266 37.95 -34.54 -2.99
CA ASP A 266 38.46 -34.05 -4.28
C ASP A 266 39.88 -33.48 -4.14
N MET A 267 40.85 -34.14 -4.77
CA MET A 267 42.25 -33.73 -4.73
C MET A 267 42.49 -32.33 -5.32
N GLY A 268 41.76 -31.96 -6.37
CA GLY A 268 41.89 -30.67 -7.02
C GLY A 268 41.38 -29.52 -6.16
N ILE A 269 40.26 -29.73 -5.44
CA ILE A 269 39.74 -28.74 -4.49
C ILE A 269 40.72 -28.57 -3.32
N ARG A 270 41.20 -29.66 -2.73
CA ARG A 270 42.15 -29.61 -1.60
C ARG A 270 43.42 -28.86 -1.96
N GLN A 271 44.05 -29.18 -3.09
CA GLN A 271 45.30 -28.52 -3.52
C GLN A 271 45.14 -27.00 -3.65
N ARG A 272 43.95 -26.51 -4.08
CA ARG A 272 43.68 -25.07 -4.13
C ARG A 272 43.53 -24.45 -2.74
N LEU A 273 42.90 -25.19 -1.82
CA LEU A 273 42.58 -24.68 -0.49
C LEU A 273 43.72 -24.86 0.54
N GLU A 274 44.69 -25.74 0.28
CA GLU A 274 45.90 -25.91 1.10
C GLU A 274 46.70 -24.61 1.26
N ALA A 275 46.63 -23.71 0.26
CA ALA A 275 47.28 -22.41 0.33
C ALA A 275 46.58 -21.42 1.29
N LYS A 276 45.31 -21.67 1.66
CA LYS A 276 44.50 -20.79 2.51
C LYS A 276 44.63 -21.11 4.00
N GLY A 277 44.85 -22.37 4.35
CA GLY A 277 44.95 -22.81 5.75
C GLY A 277 44.85 -24.32 5.90
N ASP A 278 44.77 -24.80 7.14
CA ASP A 278 44.65 -26.23 7.40
C ASP A 278 43.27 -26.74 6.99
N LEU A 279 43.25 -27.84 6.26
CA LEU A 279 42.03 -28.45 5.75
C LEU A 279 41.38 -29.37 6.78
N VAL A 280 40.10 -29.14 7.09
CA VAL A 280 39.33 -29.93 8.06
C VAL A 280 38.03 -30.40 7.41
N LEU A 281 37.76 -31.71 7.45
CA LEU A 281 36.43 -32.22 7.14
C LEU A 281 35.48 -31.78 8.25
N ILE A 282 34.43 -31.04 7.90
CA ILE A 282 33.44 -30.59 8.86
C ILE A 282 32.48 -31.73 9.23
N ALA A 283 32.18 -31.85 10.52
CA ALA A 283 31.20 -32.78 11.04
C ALA A 283 30.34 -32.12 12.14
N PRO A 284 29.07 -32.54 12.33
CA PRO A 284 28.25 -32.05 13.43
C PRO A 284 28.91 -32.29 14.79
N GLN A 285 28.76 -31.34 15.72
CA GLN A 285 29.32 -31.37 17.08
C GLN A 285 30.85 -31.41 17.16
N GLN A 286 31.54 -31.23 16.03
CA GLN A 286 32.99 -31.19 15.99
C GLN A 286 33.51 -29.88 16.59
N LYS A 287 34.56 -29.99 17.41
CA LYS A 287 35.29 -28.85 17.95
C LYS A 287 36.60 -28.69 17.19
N ILE A 288 36.84 -27.49 16.69
CA ILE A 288 37.95 -27.16 15.81
C ILE A 288 38.72 -26.03 16.48
N LEU A 289 39.99 -26.27 16.75
CA LEU A 289 40.83 -25.36 17.53
C LEU A 289 41.77 -24.57 16.61
N LEU A 290 41.77 -23.25 16.73
CA LEU A 290 42.72 -22.35 16.10
C LEU A 290 43.54 -21.66 17.19
N GLU A 291 44.85 -21.58 16.98
CA GLU A 291 45.76 -21.01 17.98
C GLU A 291 46.73 -20.04 17.31
N THR A 292 46.96 -18.92 17.99
CA THR A 292 48.02 -17.96 17.69
C THR A 292 49.02 -17.90 18.84
N ALA A 293 49.90 -16.92 18.82
CA ALA A 293 50.81 -16.61 19.93
C ALA A 293 50.06 -16.46 21.27
N THR A 294 49.02 -15.61 21.33
CA THR A 294 48.37 -15.21 22.58
C THR A 294 46.89 -15.56 22.68
N LEU A 295 46.26 -16.00 21.59
CA LEU A 295 44.82 -16.30 21.53
C LEU A 295 44.57 -17.75 21.11
N GLN A 296 43.45 -18.29 21.58
CA GLN A 296 42.94 -19.60 21.21
C GLN A 296 41.45 -19.49 20.91
N LEU A 297 41.04 -19.86 19.69
CA LEU A 297 39.66 -19.89 19.22
C LEU A 297 39.19 -21.34 19.13
N MET A 298 38.08 -21.66 19.77
CA MET A 298 37.36 -22.91 19.54
C MET A 298 36.13 -22.62 18.69
N ALA A 299 36.12 -23.17 17.48
CA ALA A 299 34.95 -23.22 16.62
C ALA A 299 34.23 -24.56 16.82
N THR A 300 32.99 -24.50 17.32
CA THR A 300 32.13 -25.67 17.52
C THR A 300 31.06 -25.69 16.45
N VAL A 301 30.97 -26.79 15.71
CA VAL A 301 29.90 -27.00 14.73
C VAL A 301 28.64 -27.41 15.47
N VAL A 302 27.73 -26.45 15.71
CA VAL A 302 26.50 -26.71 16.46
C VAL A 302 25.58 -27.62 15.64
N GLU A 303 25.38 -27.26 14.39
CA GLU A 303 24.59 -28.02 13.42
C GLU A 303 25.10 -27.72 12.01
N MET A 304 24.85 -28.67 11.11
CA MET A 304 25.09 -28.47 9.69
C MET A 304 24.13 -29.35 8.88
N GLU A 305 23.81 -28.88 7.68
CA GLU A 305 22.94 -29.55 6.74
C GLU A 305 23.54 -29.39 5.33
N TYR A 306 23.64 -30.50 4.61
CA TYR A 306 24.03 -30.47 3.20
C TYR A 306 22.83 -30.15 2.32
N GLY A 307 23.08 -29.38 1.26
CA GLY A 307 22.06 -29.07 0.27
C GLY A 307 21.75 -30.28 -0.61
N GLY A 308 20.46 -30.46 -0.90
CA GLY A 308 19.98 -31.46 -1.85
C GLY A 308 19.89 -30.90 -3.27
N GLY A 309 20.18 -31.71 -4.28
CA GLY A 309 20.03 -31.27 -5.66
C GLY A 309 20.77 -32.13 -6.69
N PRO A 310 20.97 -31.60 -7.91
CA PRO A 310 21.62 -32.33 -9.00
C PRO A 310 23.15 -32.35 -8.92
N LEU A 311 23.75 -31.68 -7.92
CA LEU A 311 25.18 -31.76 -7.66
C LEU A 311 25.53 -33.05 -6.91
N PRO A 312 26.83 -33.44 -6.87
CA PRO A 312 27.25 -34.60 -6.08
C PRO A 312 26.75 -34.53 -4.64
N GLU A 313 26.48 -35.68 -4.03
CA GLU A 313 26.03 -35.74 -2.64
C GLU A 313 27.07 -35.12 -1.70
N ASN A 314 26.58 -34.49 -0.62
CA ASN A 314 27.39 -33.87 0.43
C ASN A 314 28.44 -32.87 -0.12
N SER A 315 28.10 -32.17 -1.21
CA SER A 315 29.04 -31.28 -1.90
C SER A 315 28.98 -29.82 -1.50
N TYR A 316 27.83 -29.34 -1.04
CA TYR A 316 27.65 -27.98 -0.57
C TYR A 316 26.70 -27.93 0.61
N PHE A 317 26.80 -26.85 1.39
CA PHE A 317 25.98 -26.66 2.57
C PHE A 317 24.65 -25.98 2.24
N GLU A 318 23.57 -26.48 2.82
CA GLU A 318 22.31 -25.75 2.94
C GLU A 318 22.38 -24.77 4.11
N ARG A 319 22.98 -25.22 5.22
CA ARG A 319 23.09 -24.48 6.47
C ARG A 319 24.28 -24.96 7.28
N VAL A 320 25.02 -24.04 7.91
CA VAL A 320 26.06 -24.35 8.89
C VAL A 320 25.99 -23.34 10.02
N THR A 321 25.81 -23.80 11.25
CA THR A 321 25.81 -22.95 12.45
C THR A 321 27.07 -23.23 13.25
N LEU A 322 27.86 -22.18 13.47
CA LEU A 322 29.12 -22.24 14.21
C LEU A 322 29.01 -21.39 15.47
N GLU A 323 29.44 -21.98 16.59
CA GLU A 323 29.74 -21.25 17.81
C GLU A 323 31.25 -21.03 17.92
N LEU A 324 31.64 -19.77 18.08
CA LEU A 324 33.02 -19.32 18.10
C LEU A 324 33.30 -18.74 19.48
N ALA A 325 34.22 -19.34 20.23
CA ALA A 325 34.60 -18.88 21.56
C ALA A 325 36.11 -18.69 21.63
N VAL A 326 36.55 -17.54 22.14
CA VAL A 326 37.97 -17.17 22.18
C VAL A 326 38.45 -16.99 23.62
N TRP A 327 39.62 -17.54 23.92
CA TRP A 327 40.35 -17.35 25.17
C TRP A 327 41.71 -16.73 24.93
N GLN A 328 42.21 -15.99 25.93
CA GLN A 328 43.63 -15.67 26.00
C GLN A 328 44.38 -16.89 26.48
N LYS A 329 45.45 -17.27 25.77
CA LYS A 329 46.34 -18.32 26.22
C LYS A 329 47.03 -17.84 27.49
N GLU A 330 46.92 -18.61 28.56
CA GLU A 330 47.84 -18.44 29.69
C GLU A 330 49.26 -18.62 29.15
N GLN A 331 50.13 -17.63 29.37
CA GLN A 331 51.54 -17.79 29.03
C GLN A 331 52.06 -18.99 29.81
N GLY A 332 52.15 -20.14 29.13
CA GLY A 332 52.73 -21.34 29.69
C GLY A 332 54.12 -21.00 30.19
N GLN A 333 54.27 -21.09 31.51
CA GLN A 333 55.53 -21.30 32.20
C GLN A 333 56.42 -22.20 31.34
N GLY A 334 57.66 -21.76 31.15
CA GLY A 334 58.63 -22.46 30.34
C GLY A 334 58.63 -23.96 30.62
N GLN A 335 58.64 -24.73 29.54
CA GLN A 335 59.22 -26.06 29.60
C GLN A 335 60.67 -25.88 30.07
N ALA A 336 60.90 -26.19 31.33
CA ALA A 336 62.21 -26.46 31.90
C ALA A 336 62.68 -27.86 31.47
#